data_AF-A0A4Z0N9P9-F1
#
_entry.id   AF-A0A4Z0N9P9-F1
#
_cell.length_a   1.000
_cell.length_b   1.000
_cell.length_c   1.000
_cell.angle_alpha   90.00
_cell.angle_beta   90.00
_cell.angle_gamma   90.00
#
_symmetry.space_group_name_H-M   'P 1'
#
loop_
_entity.id
_entity.type
_entity.pdbx_description
1 polymer ?
#
loop_
_entity_poly.entity_id
_entity_poly.type
_entity_poly.pdbx_seq_one_letter_code
_entity_poly.pdbx_strand_id
1 'polypeptide(L)'
;MKKSADSKKRVDGEQPLAVNQRVRVYIDTDDESGGLIVEDFGDLAGHAVDLGDTHIADAARRWAVLLDAGTLVFVDSHQVAPE
;
A
#
# COMPACT_ATOMS: atom_id res chain seq x y z
N MET A 1 -6.55 -30.42 -2.25
CA MET A 1 -5.15 -29.94 -2.06
C MET A 1 -4.68 -29.43 -3.41
N LYS A 2 -4.22 -28.19 -3.66
CA LYS A 2 -3.77 -27.03 -2.88
C LYS A 2 -4.16 -25.78 -3.70
N LYS A 3 -4.61 -24.70 -3.05
CA LYS A 3 -4.73 -23.37 -3.65
C LYS A 3 -3.32 -22.89 -4.00
N SER A 4 -3.10 -22.46 -5.24
CA SER A 4 -1.96 -21.63 -5.61
C SER A 4 -2.54 -20.31 -6.07
N ALA A 5 -2.61 -19.36 -5.14
CA ALA A 5 -2.84 -17.97 -5.47
C ALA A 5 -1.57 -17.49 -6.20
N ASP A 6 -1.71 -17.32 -7.51
CA ASP A 6 -0.70 -16.69 -8.34
C ASP A 6 -0.68 -15.21 -7.95
N SER A 7 0.18 -14.86 -6.98
CA SER A 7 0.50 -13.47 -6.63
C SER A 7 1.19 -12.84 -7.84
N LYS A 8 0.35 -12.38 -8.76
CA LYS A 8 0.74 -11.70 -9.99
C LYS A 8 1.46 -10.41 -9.62
N LYS A 9 2.79 -10.49 -9.66
CA LYS A 9 3.74 -9.37 -9.57
C LYS A 9 3.19 -8.19 -10.37
N ARG A 10 2.63 -7.19 -9.68
CA ARG A 10 2.21 -5.94 -10.29
C ARG A 10 3.48 -5.21 -10.72
N VAL A 11 3.62 -5.06 -12.03
CA VAL A 11 4.75 -4.40 -12.68
C VAL A 11 4.57 -2.90 -12.50
N ASP A 12 5.62 -2.27 -12.00
CA ASP A 12 5.75 -0.86 -11.69
C ASP A 12 5.37 0.05 -12.87
N GLY A 13 4.14 0.53 -12.82
CA GLY A 13 3.70 1.79 -13.41
C GLY A 13 3.18 2.70 -12.30
N GLU A 14 3.85 2.67 -11.13
CA GLU A 14 3.44 3.35 -9.91
C GLU A 14 3.42 4.86 -10.17
N GLN A 15 2.24 5.41 -10.48
CA GLN A 15 2.02 6.83 -10.27
C GLN A 15 2.27 7.08 -8.78
N PRO A 16 3.11 8.05 -8.42
CA PRO A 16 3.41 8.29 -7.02
C PRO A 16 2.11 8.61 -6.28
N LEU A 17 1.86 7.84 -5.22
CA LEU A 17 0.72 8.05 -4.34
C LEU A 17 0.86 9.40 -3.62
N ALA A 18 -0.24 10.10 -3.41
CA ALA A 18 -0.25 11.39 -2.73
C ALA A 18 -1.48 11.59 -1.84
N VAL A 19 -1.34 12.42 -0.80
CA VAL A 19 -2.48 12.86 0.00
C VAL A 19 -3.49 13.61 -0.88
N ASN A 20 -4.78 13.38 -0.64
CA ASN A 20 -5.92 13.79 -1.46
C ASN A 20 -6.07 13.08 -2.82
N GLN A 21 -5.40 11.94 -3.02
CA GLN A 21 -5.60 11.11 -4.21
C GLN A 21 -6.66 10.02 -3.99
N ARG A 22 -7.49 9.78 -5.01
CA ARG A 22 -8.43 8.64 -5.06
C ARG A 22 -7.69 7.34 -5.35
N VAL A 23 -8.01 6.31 -4.59
CA VAL A 23 -7.29 5.02 -4.64
C VAL A 23 -8.24 3.85 -4.45
N ARG A 24 -7.83 2.70 -5.00
CA ARG A 24 -8.40 1.38 -4.70
C ARG A 24 -7.52 0.69 -3.66
N VAL A 25 -8.15 0.13 -2.64
CA VAL A 25 -7.51 -0.61 -1.55
C VAL A 25 -7.87 -2.10 -1.62
N TYR A 26 -6.88 -2.94 -1.37
CA TYR A 26 -6.95 -4.40 -1.37
C TYR A 26 -6.68 -4.93 0.04
N ILE A 27 -7.73 -5.12 0.84
CA ILE A 27 -7.63 -5.52 2.26
C ILE A 27 -7.89 -7.02 2.48
N ASP A 28 -6.87 -7.87 2.36
CA ASP A 28 -6.85 -9.32 2.70
C ASP A 28 -7.98 -10.20 2.09
N THR A 29 -8.88 -9.60 1.32
CA THR A 29 -9.94 -10.21 0.54
C THR A 29 -9.79 -9.76 -0.92
N ASP A 30 -10.37 -10.52 -1.86
CA ASP A 30 -10.40 -10.14 -3.27
C ASP A 30 -11.32 -8.93 -3.55
N ASP A 31 -11.93 -8.33 -2.52
CA ASP A 31 -12.82 -7.19 -2.66
C ASP A 31 -12.03 -5.88 -2.66
N GLU A 32 -12.11 -5.16 -3.78
CA GLU A 32 -11.56 -3.83 -3.92
C GLU A 32 -12.48 -2.81 -3.24
N SER A 33 -11.92 -1.91 -2.43
CA SER A 33 -12.64 -0.78 -1.85
C SER A 33 -12.05 0.54 -2.30
N GLY A 34 -12.90 1.44 -2.82
CA GLY A 34 -12.52 2.81 -3.17
C GLY A 34 -12.34 3.69 -1.93
N GLY A 35 -11.45 4.67 -2.02
CA GLY A 35 -11.20 5.63 -0.94
C GLY A 35 -10.31 6.80 -1.35
N LEU A 36 -9.99 7.63 -0.36
CA LEU A 36 -9.15 8.81 -0.49
C LEU A 36 -7.96 8.71 0.47
N ILE A 37 -6.74 8.93 -0.01
CA ILE A 37 -5.58 9.09 0.87
C ILE A 37 -5.75 10.38 1.67
N VAL A 38 -5.72 10.27 3.00
CA VAL A 38 -5.84 11.42 3.91
C VAL A 38 -4.55 11.75 4.64
N GLU A 39 -3.59 10.82 4.71
CA GLU A 39 -2.28 11.05 5.33
C GLU A 39 -1.19 10.12 4.77
N ASP A 40 0.03 10.63 4.68
CA ASP A 40 1.25 9.88 4.33
C ASP A 40 2.09 9.64 5.59
N PHE A 41 2.06 8.40 6.08
CA PHE A 41 2.89 7.95 7.20
C PHE A 41 4.20 7.32 6.73
N GLY A 42 4.53 7.39 5.43
CA GLY A 42 5.75 6.83 4.87
C GLY A 42 7.03 7.49 5.38
N ASP A 43 6.97 8.76 5.78
CA ASP A 43 8.09 9.47 6.41
C ASP A 43 8.27 9.09 7.90
N LEU A 44 7.22 8.53 8.53
CA LEU A 44 7.23 8.01 9.90
C LEU A 44 7.60 6.51 9.97
N ALA A 45 7.61 5.82 8.83
CA ALA A 45 8.09 4.45 8.74
C ALA A 45 9.62 4.45 8.89
N GLY A 46 10.06 4.13 10.09
CA GLY A 46 11.46 4.15 10.52
C GLY A 46 12.46 3.52 9.54
N HIS A 47 13.69 4.01 9.67
CA HIS A 47 14.90 3.69 8.90
C HIS A 47 14.88 2.36 8.12
N ALA A 48 15.20 2.46 6.83
CA ALA A 48 15.56 1.31 6.01
C ALA A 48 16.56 0.42 6.77
N VAL A 49 16.32 -0.89 6.73
CA VAL A 49 17.20 -1.85 7.40
C VAL A 49 18.29 -2.22 6.41
N ASP A 50 19.44 -1.56 6.53
CA ASP A 50 20.66 -1.95 5.85
C ASP A 50 21.43 -2.97 6.70
N LEU A 51 21.88 -4.07 6.09
CA LEU A 51 22.77 -5.05 6.73
C LEU A 51 24.07 -5.12 5.93
N GLY A 52 25.08 -4.39 6.38
CA GLY A 52 26.30 -4.18 5.59
C GLY A 52 25.99 -3.36 4.33
N ASP A 53 26.46 -3.82 3.17
CA ASP A 53 26.18 -3.17 1.87
C ASP A 53 24.88 -3.69 1.20
N THR A 54 24.07 -4.48 1.93
CA THR A 54 22.85 -5.10 1.41
C THR A 54 21.62 -4.42 1.98
N HIS A 55 20.85 -3.78 1.09
CA HIS A 55 19.51 -3.28 1.37
C HIS A 55 18.56 -4.46 1.59
N ILE A 56 18.08 -4.64 2.83
CA ILE A 56 17.21 -5.78 3.18
C ILE A 56 15.74 -5.44 2.94
N ALA A 57 15.31 -4.22 3.25
CA ALA A 57 13.95 -3.76 3.01
C ALA A 57 13.86 -2.24 3.02
N ASP A 58 13.12 -1.69 2.06
CA ASP A 58 12.69 -0.30 2.11
C ASP A 58 11.75 -0.07 3.30
N ALA A 59 11.77 1.15 3.84
CA ALA A 59 10.76 1.58 4.78
C ALA A 59 9.37 1.38 4.14
N ALA A 60 8.55 0.51 4.75
CA ALA A 60 7.21 0.24 4.27
C ALA A 60 6.39 1.53 4.42
N ARG A 61 6.25 2.27 3.31
CA ARG A 61 5.42 3.47 3.29
C ARG A 61 3.99 3.08 3.62
N ARG A 62 3.44 3.69 4.67
CA ARG A 62 2.08 3.47 5.13
C ARG A 62 1.22 4.68 4.82
N TRP A 63 0.00 4.40 4.39
CA TRP A 63 -0.98 5.40 4.01
C TRP A 63 -2.21 5.24 4.87
N ALA A 64 -2.78 6.35 5.32
CA ALA A 64 -4.13 6.34 5.86
C ALA A 64 -5.11 6.65 4.73
N VAL A 65 -6.06 5.73 4.50
CA VAL A 65 -7.09 5.86 3.46
C VAL A 65 -8.45 5.91 4.13
N LEU A 66 -9.22 6.96 3.84
CA LEU A 66 -10.63 7.02 4.18
C LEU A 66 -11.42 6.31 3.08
N LEU A 67 -11.96 5.14 3.38
CA LEU A 67 -12.81 4.39 2.46
C LEU A 67 -14.12 5.14 2.23
N ASP A 68 -14.74 4.92 1.07
CA ASP A 68 -16.04 5.53 0.72
C ASP A 68 -17.17 5.14 1.69
N ALA A 69 -17.00 4.02 2.41
CA ALA A 69 -17.88 3.60 3.50
C ALA A 69 -17.67 4.38 4.83
N GLY A 70 -16.74 5.35 4.86
CA GLY A 70 -16.43 6.17 6.04
C GLY A 70 -15.47 5.54 7.05
N THR A 71 -14.87 4.39 6.72
CA THR A 71 -13.89 3.70 7.57
C THR A 71 -12.48 4.16 7.24
N LEU A 72 -11.68 4.48 8.25
CA LEU A 72 -10.26 4.79 8.09
C LEU A 72 -9.44 3.50 8.19
N VAL A 73 -8.62 3.21 7.18
CA VAL A 73 -7.74 2.05 7.13
C VAL A 73 -6.28 2.47 6.92
N PHE A 74 -5.35 1.66 7.42
CA PHE A 74 -3.92 1.84 7.23
C PHE A 74 -3.41 0.76 6.30
N VAL A 75 -2.76 1.16 5.21
CA VAL A 75 -2.30 0.23 4.17
C VAL A 75 -0.87 0.51 3.77
N ASP A 76 -0.14 -0.55 3.44
CA ASP A 76 1.19 -0.45 2.85
C ASP A 76 1.07 -0.20 1.33
N SER A 77 2.10 0.34 0.68
CA SER A 77 2.07 0.67 -0.77
C SER A 77 1.60 -0.48 -1.68
N HIS A 78 1.87 -1.74 -1.33
CA HIS A 78 1.47 -2.89 -2.15
C HIS A 78 -0.03 -3.24 -2.07
N GLN A 79 -0.76 -2.64 -1.12
CA GLN A 79 -2.19 -2.86 -0.87
C GLN A 79 -3.06 -1.71 -1.42
N VAL A 80 -2.45 -0.71 -2.04
CA VAL A 80 -3.15 0.48 -2.55
C VAL A 80 -2.68 0.79 -3.97
N ALA A 81 -3.61 1.18 -4.83
CA ALA A 81 -3.31 1.60 -6.20
C ALA A 81 -4.15 2.82 -6.58
N PRO A 82 -3.66 3.71 -7.46
CA PRO A 82 -4.47 4.78 -8.04
C PRO A 82 -5.75 4.24 -8.69
N GLU A 83 -6.85 4.99 -8.58
CA GLU A 83 -8.10 4.72 -9.32
C GLU A 83 -7.95 4.91 -10.84
#